data_AF-A0A7S2CSK4-F1
#
_entry.id   AF-A0A7S2CSK4-F1
#
_cell.length_a   1.000
_cell.length_b   1.000
_cell.length_c   1.000
_cell.angle_alpha   90.00
_cell.angle_beta   90.00
_cell.angle_gamma   90.00
#
_symmetry.space_group_name_H-M   'P 1'
#
loop_
_entity.id
_entity.type
_entity.pdbx_description
1 polymer ?
#
loop_
_entity_poly.entity_id
_entity_poly.type
_entity_poly.pdbx_seq_one_letter_code
_entity_poly.pdbx_strand_id
1 'polypeptide(L)'
;CPLLKIEDILPFFRDFVTIDDFKTKIVESLEEYDAKIDKLKAQMDEHTQSAKGIHKEIEQLQERKFTVPSSEVCALSGRPILSGPFYVFPSNYAYLADELTGHVLPHLEAKKQARVEELQVWLTSTDTPAADRLVYQAEFDNLIAAECPLTGNIMIESIDRSLVSPEELKKQAATWAI
;
A
#
# COMPACT_ATOMS: atom_id res chain seq x y z
N CYS A 1 12.25 16.39 -31.21
CA CYS A 1 11.70 17.13 -32.36
C CYS A 1 10.31 16.61 -32.66
N PRO A 2 9.24 17.42 -32.60
CA PRO A 2 7.93 16.98 -33.03
C PRO A 2 7.94 16.80 -34.55
N LEU A 3 7.61 15.59 -35.02
CA LEU A 3 7.46 15.28 -36.44
C LEU A 3 6.25 16.05 -36.98
N LEU A 4 6.46 16.93 -37.95
CA LEU A 4 5.42 17.70 -38.63
C LEU A 4 4.41 16.74 -39.27
N LYS A 5 3.13 16.86 -38.92
CA LYS A 5 2.06 16.00 -39.44
C LYS A 5 1.32 16.67 -40.59
N ILE A 6 0.65 15.86 -41.42
CA ILE A 6 -0.18 16.36 -42.53
C ILE A 6 -1.28 17.32 -42.03
N GLU A 7 -1.80 17.06 -40.82
CA GLU A 7 -2.79 17.89 -40.13
C GLU A 7 -2.32 19.34 -39.90
N ASP A 8 -1.02 19.54 -39.68
CA ASP A 8 -0.44 20.85 -39.40
C ASP A 8 -0.38 21.73 -40.65
N ILE A 9 -0.41 21.12 -41.84
CA ILE A 9 -0.32 21.80 -43.13
C ILE A 9 -1.66 21.90 -43.88
N LEU A 10 -2.69 21.11 -43.48
CA LEU A 10 -4.04 21.12 -44.06
C LEU A 10 -4.69 22.52 -44.18
N PRO A 11 -4.56 23.43 -43.19
CA PRO A 11 -5.17 24.77 -43.26
C PRO A 11 -4.58 25.68 -44.35
N PHE A 12 -3.42 25.33 -44.90
CA PHE A 12 -2.67 26.16 -45.84
C PHE A 12 -2.89 25.77 -47.31
N PHE A 13 -3.74 24.78 -47.60
CA PHE A 13 -4.04 24.35 -48.97
C PHE A 13 -5.03 25.29 -49.66
N ARG A 14 -4.73 25.70 -50.90
CA ARG A 14 -5.62 26.44 -51.80
C ARG A 14 -6.32 25.44 -52.75
N ASP A 15 -7.65 25.43 -52.72
CA ASP A 15 -8.65 24.69 -53.53
C ASP A 15 -8.26 23.33 -54.15
N PHE A 16 -9.06 22.30 -53.78
CA PHE A 16 -9.30 20.91 -54.22
C PHE A 16 -8.42 20.18 -55.28
N VAL A 17 -7.71 20.86 -56.18
CA VAL A 17 -6.94 20.27 -57.30
C VAL A 17 -5.63 19.62 -56.83
N THR A 18 -5.14 19.96 -55.63
CA THR A 18 -3.90 19.40 -55.03
C THR A 18 -4.14 18.25 -54.04
N ILE A 19 -5.38 17.79 -53.86
CA ILE A 19 -5.72 16.74 -52.88
C ILE A 19 -5.30 15.34 -53.37
N ASP A 20 -5.29 15.07 -54.68
CA ASP A 20 -4.91 13.74 -55.21
C ASP A 20 -3.46 13.37 -54.87
N ASP A 21 -2.54 14.35 -54.86
CA ASP A 21 -1.13 14.13 -54.53
C ASP A 21 -0.89 13.72 -53.07
N PHE A 22 -1.82 14.11 -52.17
CA PHE A 22 -1.71 13.85 -50.72
C PHE A 22 -2.73 12.83 -50.22
N LYS A 23 -3.61 12.33 -51.08
CA LYS A 23 -4.64 11.33 -50.76
C LYS A 23 -4.04 10.13 -50.04
N THR A 24 -2.93 9.60 -50.54
CA THR A 24 -2.25 8.44 -49.94
C THR A 24 -1.75 8.75 -48.52
N LYS A 25 -1.21 9.95 -48.29
CA LYS A 25 -0.70 10.37 -46.97
C LYS A 25 -1.81 10.63 -45.96
N ILE A 26 -2.95 11.13 -46.43
CA ILE A 26 -4.16 11.30 -45.62
C ILE A 26 -4.72 9.92 -45.23
N VAL A 27 -4.79 8.97 -46.18
CA VAL A 27 -5.23 7.60 -45.90
C VAL A 27 -4.31 6.91 -44.90
N GLU A 28 -2.99 6.99 -45.08
CA GLU A 28 -2.01 6.46 -44.12
C GLU A 28 -2.18 7.06 -42.72
N SER A 29 -2.42 8.37 -42.62
CA SER A 29 -2.63 9.04 -41.33
C SER A 29 -3.94 8.61 -40.66
N LEU A 30 -5.01 8.46 -41.44
CA LEU A 30 -6.30 7.97 -40.94
C LEU A 30 -6.23 6.52 -40.48
N GLU A 31 -5.52 5.66 -41.22
CA GLU A 31 -5.25 4.27 -40.82
C GLU A 31 -4.43 4.20 -39.52
N GLU A 32 -3.44 5.10 -39.33
CA GLU A 32 -2.70 5.23 -38.07
C GLU A 32 -3.62 5.66 -36.92
N TYR A 33 -4.56 6.57 -37.16
CA TYR A 33 -5.55 6.98 -36.17
C TYR A 33 -6.51 5.86 -35.79
N ASP A 34 -7.03 5.12 -36.77
CA ASP A 34 -7.90 3.98 -36.52
C ASP A 34 -7.16 2.90 -35.72
N ALA A 35 -5.93 2.58 -36.10
CA ALA A 35 -5.08 1.65 -35.35
C ALA A 35 -4.81 2.13 -33.92
N LYS A 36 -4.60 3.44 -33.73
CA LYS A 36 -4.43 4.03 -32.41
C LYS A 36 -5.72 3.98 -31.58
N ILE A 37 -6.86 4.26 -32.19
CA ILE A 37 -8.18 4.19 -31.54
C ILE A 37 -8.44 2.75 -31.09
N ASP A 38 -8.19 1.76 -31.95
CA ASP A 38 -8.41 0.36 -31.61
C ASP A 38 -7.44 -0.12 -30.52
N LYS A 39 -6.18 0.35 -30.54
CA LYS A 39 -5.25 0.14 -29.44
C LYS A 39 -5.77 0.73 -28.12
N LEU A 40 -6.26 1.97 -28.12
CA LEU A 40 -6.81 2.59 -26.92
C LEU A 40 -8.05 1.85 -26.41
N LYS A 41 -8.95 1.40 -27.31
CA LYS A 41 -10.11 0.58 -26.93
C LYS A 41 -9.68 -0.72 -26.27
N ALA A 42 -8.71 -1.43 -26.85
CA ALA A 42 -8.17 -2.66 -26.28
C ALA A 42 -7.56 -2.42 -24.89
N GLN A 43 -6.80 -1.33 -24.72
CA GLN A 43 -6.25 -0.94 -23.41
C GLN A 43 -7.36 -0.61 -22.40
N MET A 44 -8.42 0.08 -22.83
CA MET A 44 -9.56 0.40 -21.97
C MET A 44 -10.29 -0.87 -21.51
N ASP A 45 -10.47 -1.84 -22.42
CA ASP A 45 -11.08 -3.12 -22.11
C ASP A 45 -10.22 -3.94 -21.15
N GLU A 46 -8.90 -3.99 -21.36
CA GLU A 46 -7.93 -4.65 -20.47
C GLU A 46 -7.97 -4.04 -19.06
N HIS A 47 -7.92 -2.70 -18.97
CA HIS A 47 -8.01 -2.00 -17.69
C HIS A 47 -9.36 -2.21 -17.00
N THR A 48 -10.46 -2.26 -17.76
CA THR A 48 -11.78 -2.54 -17.23
C THR A 48 -11.86 -3.98 -16.70
N GLN A 49 -11.28 -4.95 -17.41
CA GLN A 49 -11.22 -6.33 -16.96
C GLN A 49 -10.36 -6.50 -15.70
N SER A 50 -9.21 -5.83 -15.66
CA SER A 50 -8.34 -5.80 -14.47
C SER A 50 -9.07 -5.20 -13.27
N ALA A 51 -9.73 -4.06 -13.45
CA ALA A 51 -10.54 -3.43 -12.40
C ALA A 51 -11.63 -4.37 -11.89
N LYS A 52 -12.36 -5.07 -12.78
CA LYS A 52 -13.35 -6.08 -12.37
C LYS A 52 -12.73 -7.23 -11.59
N GLY A 53 -11.53 -7.68 -11.96
CA GLY A 53 -10.75 -8.69 -11.24
C GLY A 53 -10.45 -8.25 -9.81
N ILE A 54 -9.91 -7.04 -9.64
CA ILE A 54 -9.60 -6.45 -8.33
C ILE A 54 -10.85 -6.37 -7.44
N HIS A 55 -11.99 -5.92 -7.97
CA HIS A 55 -13.24 -5.86 -7.18
C HIS A 55 -13.67 -7.24 -6.69
N LYS A 56 -13.57 -8.26 -7.54
CA LYS A 56 -13.88 -9.64 -7.17
C LYS A 56 -12.92 -10.17 -6.10
N GLU A 57 -11.64 -9.83 -6.18
CA GLU A 57 -10.66 -10.20 -5.14
C GLU A 57 -10.97 -9.52 -3.80
N ILE A 58 -11.37 -8.25 -3.81
CA ILE A 58 -11.81 -7.54 -2.60
C ILE A 58 -13.02 -8.23 -1.95
N GLU A 59 -14.02 -8.62 -2.76
CA GLU A 59 -15.20 -9.36 -2.27
C GLU A 59 -14.79 -10.69 -1.63
N GLN A 60 -13.89 -11.44 -2.25
CA GLN A 60 -13.39 -12.71 -1.70
C GLN A 60 -12.59 -12.53 -0.41
N LEU A 61 -11.84 -11.44 -0.28
CA LEU A 61 -11.09 -11.13 0.94
C LEU A 61 -12.01 -10.83 2.12
N GLN A 62 -13.18 -10.22 1.89
CA GLN A 62 -14.17 -9.95 2.93
C GLN A 62 -14.81 -11.23 3.50
N GLU A 63 -14.92 -12.29 2.69
CA GLU A 63 -15.48 -13.57 3.12
C GLU A 63 -14.48 -14.46 3.86
N ARG A 64 -13.19 -14.10 3.84
CA ARG A 64 -12.13 -14.91 4.45
C ARG A 64 -12.25 -14.88 5.97
N LYS A 65 -12.45 -16.06 6.55
CA LYS A 65 -12.49 -16.26 8.00
C LYS A 65 -11.17 -16.79 8.50
N PHE A 66 -10.77 -16.36 9.69
CA PHE A 66 -9.60 -16.86 10.39
C PHE A 66 -10.05 -17.63 11.63
N THR A 67 -9.48 -18.81 11.84
CA THR A 67 -9.68 -19.60 13.05
C THR A 67 -8.41 -19.50 13.88
N VAL A 68 -8.55 -18.96 15.08
CA VAL A 68 -7.43 -18.77 16.00
C VAL A 68 -7.55 -19.79 17.12
N PRO A 69 -6.57 -20.69 17.31
CA PRO A 69 -6.62 -21.67 18.37
C PRO A 69 -6.48 -21.00 19.74
N SER A 70 -7.05 -21.60 20.79
CA SER A 70 -6.91 -21.07 22.16
C SER A 70 -5.46 -21.12 22.68
N SER A 71 -4.59 -21.89 22.04
CA SER A 71 -3.16 -21.99 22.35
C SER A 71 -2.30 -21.00 21.58
N GLU A 72 -2.90 -20.08 20.81
CA GLU A 72 -2.15 -19.09 20.03
C GLU A 72 -1.37 -18.15 20.95
N VAL A 73 -0.15 -17.83 20.53
CA VAL A 73 0.77 -16.97 21.26
C VAL A 73 1.13 -15.73 20.44
N CYS A 74 1.41 -14.64 21.15
CA CYS A 74 1.88 -13.40 20.55
C CYS A 74 3.22 -13.64 19.86
N ALA A 75 3.32 -13.30 18.57
CA ALA A 75 4.54 -13.54 17.80
C ALA A 75 5.74 -12.69 18.25
N LEU A 76 5.51 -11.57 18.97
CA LEU A 76 6.57 -10.71 19.51
C LEU A 76 7.04 -11.14 20.92
N SER A 77 6.10 -11.46 21.82
CA SER A 77 6.42 -11.71 23.25
C SER A 77 6.30 -13.18 23.67
N GLY A 78 5.72 -14.05 22.84
CA GLY A 78 5.44 -15.45 23.17
C GLY A 78 4.34 -15.67 24.22
N ARG A 79 3.69 -14.61 24.70
CA ARG A 79 2.60 -14.70 25.69
C ARG A 79 1.28 -15.14 25.04
N PRO A 80 0.38 -15.83 25.76
CA PRO A 80 -0.94 -16.21 25.22
C PRO A 80 -1.73 -14.99 24.79
N ILE A 81 -2.28 -14.97 23.57
CA ILE A 81 -2.98 -13.78 23.04
C ILE A 81 -4.30 -13.48 23.79
N LEU A 82 -4.88 -14.48 24.45
CA LEU A 82 -6.12 -14.35 25.23
C LEU A 82 -5.92 -13.61 26.56
N SER A 83 -4.70 -13.16 26.88
CA SER A 83 -4.44 -12.38 28.10
C SER A 83 -4.94 -10.94 28.02
N GLY A 84 -5.33 -10.45 26.84
CA GLY A 84 -5.73 -9.05 26.64
C GLY A 84 -6.27 -8.79 25.23
N PRO A 85 -6.46 -7.52 24.84
CA PRO A 85 -6.81 -7.16 23.46
C PRO A 85 -5.68 -7.58 22.51
N PHE A 86 -6.05 -8.15 21.37
CA PHE A 86 -5.11 -8.70 20.39
C PHE A 86 -5.55 -8.39 18.96
N TYR A 87 -4.57 -8.35 18.05
CA TYR A 87 -4.76 -8.22 16.60
C TYR A 87 -4.33 -9.49 15.90
N VAL A 88 -5.06 -9.86 14.84
CA VAL A 88 -4.75 -11.01 14.00
C VAL A 88 -4.67 -10.53 12.56
N PHE A 89 -3.55 -10.81 11.91
CA PHE A 89 -3.32 -10.41 10.54
C PHE A 89 -3.64 -11.53 9.54
N PRO A 90 -3.89 -11.19 8.26
CA PRO A 90 -4.11 -12.20 7.22
C PRO A 90 -2.95 -13.17 6.96
N SER A 91 -1.76 -12.83 7.47
CA SER A 91 -0.56 -13.68 7.51
C SER A 91 -0.59 -14.73 8.62
N ASN A 92 -1.70 -14.85 9.36
CA ASN A 92 -1.91 -15.71 10.53
C ASN A 92 -1.08 -15.37 11.78
N TYR A 93 -0.32 -14.27 11.78
CA TYR A 93 0.33 -13.80 13.00
C TYR A 93 -0.66 -13.08 13.91
N ALA A 94 -0.58 -13.39 15.20
CA ALA A 94 -1.34 -12.73 16.25
C ALA A 94 -0.41 -11.96 17.19
N TYR A 95 -0.87 -10.80 17.63
CA TYR A 95 -0.11 -9.89 18.49
C TYR A 95 -0.99 -9.31 19.58
N LEU A 96 -0.44 -9.15 20.79
CA LEU A 96 -1.10 -8.35 21.82
C LEU A 96 -1.06 -6.87 21.43
N ALA A 97 -2.10 -6.11 21.75
CA ALA A 97 -2.23 -4.71 21.36
C ALA A 97 -1.07 -3.84 21.84
N ASP A 98 -0.64 -4.03 23.10
CA ASP A 98 0.46 -3.26 23.69
C ASP A 98 1.81 -3.56 23.00
N GLU A 99 2.06 -4.85 22.74
CA GLU A 99 3.29 -5.32 22.07
C GLU A 99 3.35 -4.83 20.62
N LEU A 100 2.23 -4.92 19.91
CA LEU A 100 2.11 -4.43 18.54
C LEU A 100 2.35 -2.92 18.49
N THR A 101 1.70 -2.17 19.39
CA THR A 101 1.85 -0.71 19.44
C THR A 101 3.29 -0.30 19.70
N GLY A 102 3.94 -0.94 20.69
CA GLY A 102 5.35 -0.66 21.01
C GLY A 102 6.31 -0.96 19.85
N HIS A 103 6.02 -2.00 19.05
CA HIS A 103 6.86 -2.36 17.91
C HIS A 103 6.58 -1.49 16.67
N VAL A 104 5.33 -1.07 16.45
CA VAL A 104 4.91 -0.31 15.27
C VAL A 104 5.25 1.18 15.41
N LEU A 105 5.06 1.77 16.60
CA LEU A 105 5.29 3.19 16.87
C LEU A 105 6.63 3.73 16.34
N PRO A 106 7.81 3.11 16.56
CA PRO A 106 9.09 3.64 16.08
C PRO A 106 9.26 3.64 14.56
N HIS A 107 8.42 2.90 13.82
CA HIS A 107 8.46 2.82 12.36
C HIS A 107 7.43 3.73 11.68
N LEU A 108 6.50 4.34 12.44
CA LEU A 108 5.54 5.29 11.90
C LEU A 108 6.17 6.66 11.62
N GLU A 109 5.60 7.39 10.67
CA GLU A 109 5.93 8.80 10.44
C GLU A 109 5.64 9.64 11.70
N ALA A 110 6.45 10.67 11.97
CA ALA A 110 6.32 11.54 13.14
C ALA A 110 4.90 12.11 13.34
N LYS A 111 4.21 12.45 12.24
CA LYS A 111 2.82 12.93 12.30
C LYS A 111 1.84 11.85 12.79
N LYS A 112 2.04 10.60 12.34
CA LYS A 112 1.22 9.46 12.74
C LYS A 112 1.55 9.04 14.18
N GLN A 113 2.82 9.06 14.58
CA GLN A 113 3.25 8.81 15.97
C GLN A 113 2.56 9.77 16.96
N ALA A 114 2.65 11.09 16.72
CA ALA A 114 1.99 12.07 17.57
C ALA A 114 0.46 11.87 17.62
N ARG A 115 -0.14 11.45 16.51
CA ARG A 115 -1.58 11.14 16.45
C ARG A 115 -1.94 9.90 17.27
N VAL A 116 -1.13 8.85 17.22
CA VAL A 116 -1.32 7.63 18.02
C VAL A 116 -1.24 7.96 19.52
N GLU A 117 -0.25 8.74 19.93
CA GLU A 117 -0.09 9.17 21.33
C GLU A 117 -1.28 9.99 21.82
N GLU A 118 -1.77 10.93 20.99
CA GLU A 118 -2.95 11.73 21.28
C GLU A 118 -4.22 10.86 21.44
N LEU A 119 -4.42 9.89 20.53
CA LEU A 119 -5.55 8.95 20.58
C LEU A 119 -5.49 8.07 21.84
N GLN A 120 -4.30 7.62 22.24
CA GLN A 120 -4.13 6.85 23.49
C GLN A 120 -4.55 7.63 24.73
N VAL A 121 -4.21 8.93 24.79
CA VAL A 121 -4.63 9.79 25.91
C VAL A 121 -6.15 9.92 25.97
N TRP A 122 -6.81 10.11 24.82
CA TRP A 122 -8.26 10.25 24.77
C TRP A 122 -9.02 8.96 25.07
N LEU A 123 -8.47 7.80 24.66
CA LEU A 123 -9.04 6.49 24.97
C LEU A 123 -8.90 6.14 26.45
N THR A 124 -7.84 6.61 27.10
CA THR A 124 -7.62 6.40 28.54
C THR A 124 -8.42 7.39 29.41
N SER A 125 -8.79 8.55 28.84
CA SER A 125 -9.55 9.59 29.53
C SER A 125 -11.01 9.16 29.77
N THR A 126 -11.50 9.32 31.02
CA THR A 126 -12.88 8.93 31.38
C THR A 126 -13.95 9.93 30.93
N ASP A 127 -13.55 11.10 30.45
CA ASP A 127 -14.44 12.23 30.13
C ASP A 127 -14.95 12.21 28.67
N THR A 128 -14.38 11.35 27.83
CA THR A 128 -14.78 11.24 26.43
C THR A 128 -16.12 10.50 26.29
N PRO A 129 -17.08 11.02 25.51
CA PRO A 129 -18.33 10.33 25.21
C PRO A 129 -18.09 8.96 24.55
N ALA A 130 -18.95 7.98 24.84
CA ALA A 130 -18.80 6.62 24.31
C ALA A 130 -18.83 6.55 22.77
N ALA A 131 -19.57 7.44 22.12
CA ALA A 131 -19.61 7.53 20.66
C ALA A 131 -18.27 7.97 20.07
N ASP A 132 -17.64 8.99 20.68
CA ASP A 132 -16.35 9.51 20.22
C ASP A 132 -15.22 8.52 20.50
N ARG A 133 -15.29 7.78 21.63
CA ARG A 133 -14.33 6.71 21.93
C ARG A 133 -14.30 5.63 20.85
N LEU A 134 -15.45 5.22 20.33
CA LEU A 134 -15.50 4.23 19.24
C LEU A 134 -14.81 4.75 17.97
N VAL A 135 -15.00 6.02 17.64
CA VAL A 135 -14.34 6.66 16.49
C VAL A 135 -12.84 6.72 16.69
N TYR A 136 -12.38 7.16 17.88
CA TYR A 136 -10.95 7.22 18.19
C TYR A 136 -10.30 5.84 18.23
N GLN A 137 -11.02 4.82 18.72
CA GLN A 137 -10.53 3.45 18.73
C GLN A 137 -10.37 2.91 17.31
N ALA A 138 -11.36 3.14 16.43
CA ALA A 138 -11.25 2.74 15.03
C ALA A 138 -10.11 3.45 14.30
N GLU A 139 -9.88 4.75 14.57
CA GLU A 139 -8.74 5.48 14.03
C GLU A 139 -7.41 4.92 14.52
N PHE A 140 -7.31 4.63 15.82
CA PHE A 140 -6.13 4.01 16.43
C PHE A 140 -5.84 2.63 15.81
N ASP A 141 -6.86 1.79 15.69
CA ASP A 141 -6.75 0.45 15.09
C ASP A 141 -6.26 0.52 13.64
N ASN A 142 -6.76 1.49 12.85
CA ASN A 142 -6.31 1.70 11.47
C ASN A 142 -4.83 2.11 11.36
N LEU A 143 -4.30 2.83 12.35
CA LEU A 143 -2.90 3.26 12.36
C LEU A 143 -1.96 2.15 12.81
N ILE A 144 -2.33 1.41 13.87
CA ILE A 144 -1.49 0.37 14.46
C ILE A 144 -1.56 -0.94 13.65
N ALA A 145 -2.73 -1.32 13.16
CA ALA A 145 -2.93 -2.56 12.41
C ALA A 145 -2.82 -2.38 10.88
N ALA A 146 -2.20 -1.29 10.41
CA ALA A 146 -2.02 -1.01 8.98
C ALA A 146 -1.17 -2.08 8.28
N GLU A 147 -0.16 -2.62 8.96
CA GLU A 147 0.70 -3.69 8.43
C GLU A 147 1.16 -4.66 9.52
N CYS A 148 1.48 -5.88 9.11
CA CYS A 148 2.02 -6.91 10.00
C CYS A 148 3.52 -6.72 10.19
N PRO A 149 4.04 -6.59 11.43
CA PRO A 149 5.46 -6.35 11.67
C PRO A 149 6.41 -7.40 11.07
N LEU A 150 6.00 -8.68 11.03
CA LEU A 150 6.84 -9.79 10.57
C LEU A 150 6.75 -10.08 9.06
N THR A 151 5.76 -9.51 8.36
CA THR A 151 5.51 -9.80 6.93
C THR A 151 5.29 -8.55 6.08
N GLY A 152 5.34 -7.37 6.68
CA GLY A 152 5.16 -6.07 6.03
C GLY A 152 6.49 -5.35 5.80
N ASN A 153 6.40 -4.05 5.55
CA ASN A 153 7.56 -3.21 5.25
C ASN A 153 8.49 -3.06 6.46
N ILE A 154 7.94 -3.05 7.68
CA ILE A 154 8.74 -3.04 8.92
C ILE A 154 9.80 -4.14 8.91
N MET A 155 9.45 -5.35 8.48
CA MET A 155 10.41 -6.46 8.37
C MET A 155 11.45 -6.21 7.28
N ILE A 156 11.02 -5.69 6.13
CA ILE A 156 11.92 -5.40 4.99
C ILE A 156 12.96 -4.35 5.38
N GLU A 157 12.54 -3.27 6.02
CA GLU A 157 13.42 -2.20 6.51
C GLU A 157 14.38 -2.66 7.61
N SER A 158 14.06 -3.77 8.28
CA SER A 158 14.93 -4.35 9.30
C SER A 158 16.11 -5.15 8.72
N ILE A 159 16.04 -5.56 7.44
CA ILE A 159 17.08 -6.39 6.79
C ILE A 159 18.42 -5.65 6.71
N ASP A 160 18.37 -4.35 6.43
CA ASP A 160 19.59 -3.52 6.32
C ASP A 160 20.13 -3.09 7.69
N ARG A 161 19.42 -3.39 8.78
CA ARG A 161 19.87 -3.04 10.14
C ARG A 161 20.84 -4.09 10.65
N SER A 162 21.92 -3.62 11.29
CA SER A 162 22.86 -4.51 11.97
C SER A 162 22.13 -5.37 13.00
N LEU A 163 22.31 -6.69 12.92
CA LEU A 163 21.76 -7.66 13.89
C LEU A 163 22.29 -7.42 15.31
N VAL A 164 23.41 -6.71 15.42
CA VAL A 164 24.11 -6.43 16.67
C VAL A 164 24.15 -4.93 16.89
N SER A 165 23.84 -4.49 18.12
CA SER A 165 24.00 -3.09 18.50
C SER A 165 25.47 -2.66 18.29
N PRO A 166 25.75 -1.39 17.96
CA PRO A 166 27.14 -0.92 17.82
C PRO A 166 27.97 -1.14 19.08
N GLU A 167 27.33 -1.22 20.25
CA GLU A 167 27.96 -1.49 21.53
C GLU A 167 28.29 -2.98 21.73
N GLU A 168 27.37 -3.90 21.43
CA GLU A 168 27.68 -5.34 21.43
C GLU A 168 28.73 -5.67 20.36
N LEU A 169 28.71 -5.00 19.21
CA LEU A 169 29.69 -5.21 18.16
C LEU A 169 31.10 -4.83 18.65
N LYS A 170 31.23 -3.73 19.41
CA LYS A 170 32.49 -3.34 20.04
C LYS A 170 32.92 -4.33 21.13
N LYS A 171 31.99 -4.82 21.96
CA LYS A 171 32.28 -5.83 22.99
C LYS A 171 32.71 -7.17 22.37
N GLN A 172 32.03 -7.60 21.31
CA GLN A 172 32.41 -8.79 20.55
C GLN A 172 33.75 -8.58 19.88
N ALA A 173 33.97 -7.48 19.16
CA ALA A 173 35.28 -7.18 18.56
C ALA A 173 36.43 -7.21 19.59
N ALA A 174 36.20 -6.71 20.81
CA ALA A 174 37.18 -6.78 21.90
C ALA A 174 37.39 -8.20 22.45
N THR A 175 36.37 -9.06 22.42
CA THR A 175 36.48 -10.46 22.85
C THR A 175 37.29 -11.32 21.85
N TRP A 176 37.28 -10.94 20.57
CA TRP A 176 38.00 -11.62 19.49
C TRP A 176 39.38 -11.03 19.21
N ALA A 177 39.76 -9.95 19.90
CA ALA A 177 41.11 -9.39 19.85
C ALA A 177 42.05 -10.25 20.72
N ILE A 178 42.58 -11.32 20.10
CA ILE A 178 43.73 -12.09 20.59
C ILE A 178 45.01 -11.35 20.24
#